data_AF-A0A2M7A7M5-F1
#
_entry.id   AF-A0A2M7A7M5-F1
#
_cell.length_a   1.000
_cell.length_b   1.000
_cell.length_c   1.000
_cell.angle_alpha   90.00
_cell.angle_beta   90.00
_cell.angle_gamma   90.00
#
_symmetry.space_group_name_H-M   'P 1'
#
loop_
_entity.id
_entity.type
_entity.pdbx_description
1 polymer ?
#
loop_
_entity_poly.entity_id
_entity_poly.type
_entity_poly.pdbx_seq_one_letter_code
_entity_poly.pdbx_strand_id
1 'polypeptide(L)'
;MADTIMERKGPIEDLDRSFDVQFWQAQSPQGKFQATWELIVHACKVKGTSETWQARGEVDLDGLTVVFTAKEHLIAAKRSSGRPQDLIDADLLSQTVQQ
;
A
#
# COMPACT_ATOMS: atom_id res chain seq x y z
N MET A 1 13.55 -34.70 -5.31
CA MET A 1 12.96 -34.75 -3.96
C MET A 1 12.13 -33.48 -3.85
N ALA A 2 10.81 -33.58 -3.64
CA ALA A 2 9.95 -32.41 -3.58
C ALA A 2 10.15 -31.73 -2.23
N ASP A 3 10.66 -30.50 -2.24
CA ASP A 3 10.76 -29.67 -1.05
C ASP A 3 9.36 -29.42 -0.50
N THR A 4 9.03 -30.12 0.58
CA THR A 4 7.76 -29.96 1.28
C THR A 4 7.87 -28.67 2.07
N ILE A 5 7.16 -27.62 1.66
CA ILE A 5 7.05 -26.37 2.44
C ILE A 5 6.30 -26.73 3.73
N MET A 6 7.04 -26.99 4.81
CA MET A 6 6.46 -27.12 6.15
C MET A 6 6.05 -25.72 6.62
N GLU A 7 4.75 -25.44 6.60
CA GLU A 7 4.19 -24.28 7.30
C GLU A 7 4.51 -24.38 8.80
N ARG A 8 5.42 -23.54 9.29
CA ARG A 8 5.65 -23.38 10.73
C ARG A 8 4.61 -22.42 11.28
N LYS A 9 3.73 -22.92 12.15
CA LYS A 9 2.74 -22.11 12.87
C LYS A 9 3.28 -21.81 14.27
N GLY A 10 3.48 -20.53 14.59
CA GLY A 10 3.98 -20.06 15.88
C GLY A 10 3.76 -18.55 16.05
N PRO A 11 4.04 -17.99 17.25
CA PRO A 11 4.07 -16.54 17.49
C PRO A 11 4.93 -15.83 16.44
N ILE A 12 4.54 -14.63 16.00
CA ILE A 12 5.27 -13.90 14.93
C ILE A 12 6.74 -13.61 15.29
N GLU A 13 7.03 -13.55 16.59
CA GLU A 13 8.36 -13.40 17.19
C GLU A 13 9.23 -14.66 17.06
N ASP A 14 8.60 -15.83 16.95
CA ASP A 14 9.27 -17.13 16.77
C ASP A 14 9.36 -17.54 15.28
N LEU A 15 8.77 -16.75 14.37
CA LEU A 15 8.86 -16.98 12.93
C LEU A 15 10.18 -16.43 12.39
N ASP A 16 10.91 -17.25 11.64
CA ASP A 16 12.09 -16.80 10.91
C ASP A 16 11.66 -15.90 9.73
N ARG A 17 11.81 -14.59 9.93
CA ARG A 17 11.50 -13.55 8.93
C ARG A 17 12.74 -13.14 8.11
N SER A 18 13.86 -13.83 8.26
CA SER A 18 15.11 -13.46 7.58
C SER A 18 14.95 -13.45 6.06
N PHE A 19 14.20 -14.43 5.51
CA PHE A 19 13.82 -14.46 4.10
C PHE A 19 13.04 -13.21 3.68
N ASP A 20 11.94 -12.89 4.37
CA ASP A 20 11.09 -11.73 4.04
C ASP A 20 11.90 -10.44 4.07
N VAL A 21 12.70 -10.25 5.12
CA VAL A 21 13.53 -9.06 5.27
C VAL A 21 14.54 -8.96 4.13
N GLN A 22 15.29 -10.03 3.83
CA GLN A 22 16.27 -10.02 2.76
C GLN A 22 15.63 -9.80 1.38
N PHE A 23 14.55 -10.51 1.10
CA PHE A 23 13.81 -10.41 -0.16
C PHE A 23 13.30 -8.99 -0.38
N TRP A 24 12.63 -8.39 0.61
CA TRP A 24 12.10 -7.04 0.51
C TRP A 24 13.18 -5.97 0.50
N GLN A 25 14.30 -6.17 1.20
CA GLN A 25 15.42 -5.22 1.17
C GLN A 25 16.14 -5.22 -0.17
N ALA A 26 16.22 -6.37 -0.87
CA ALA A 26 16.84 -6.50 -2.18
C ALA A 26 16.04 -5.85 -3.33
N GLN A 27 14.75 -5.55 -3.15
CA GLN A 27 13.94 -4.91 -4.18
C GLN A 27 14.30 -3.43 -4.36
N SER A 28 14.18 -2.92 -5.60
CA SER A 28 14.22 -1.48 -5.85
C SER A 28 13.04 -0.77 -5.16
N PRO A 29 13.14 0.53 -4.84
CA PRO A 29 12.02 1.31 -4.32
C PRO A 29 10.75 1.14 -5.18
N GLN A 30 10.87 1.25 -6.51
CA GLN A 30 9.76 1.06 -7.44
C GLN A 30 9.13 -0.33 -7.33
N GLY A 31 9.93 -1.38 -7.22
CA GLY A 31 9.43 -2.75 -7.06
C GLY A 31 8.63 -2.94 -5.77
N LYS A 32 9.07 -2.32 -4.66
CA LYS A 32 8.34 -2.35 -3.38
C LYS A 32 6.99 -1.64 -3.48
N PHE A 33 6.96 -0.47 -4.11
CA PHE A 33 5.72 0.29 -4.32
C PHE A 33 4.72 -0.48 -5.18
N GLN A 34 5.18 -1.06 -6.29
CA GLN A 34 4.33 -1.85 -7.18
C GLN A 34 3.72 -3.06 -6.47
N ALA A 35 4.53 -3.84 -5.75
CA ALA A 35 4.03 -5.01 -5.04
C ALA A 35 3.06 -4.64 -3.89
N THR A 36 3.35 -3.57 -3.16
CA THR A 36 2.46 -3.05 -2.11
C THR A 36 1.10 -2.64 -2.70
N TRP A 37 1.11 -2.00 -3.87
CA TRP A 37 -0.10 -1.60 -4.55
C TRP A 37 -0.97 -2.80 -4.97
N GLU A 38 -0.35 -3.86 -5.51
CA GLU A 38 -1.07 -5.08 -5.87
C GLU A 38 -1.77 -5.71 -4.66
N LEU A 39 -1.12 -5.70 -3.48
CA LEU A 39 -1.71 -6.15 -2.22
C LEU A 39 -2.91 -5.28 -1.80
N ILE A 40 -2.82 -3.95 -1.92
CA ILE A 40 -3.91 -3.02 -1.58
C ILE A 40 -5.11 -3.26 -2.50
N VAL A 41 -4.89 -3.32 -3.81
CA VAL A 41 -5.96 -3.60 -4.79
C VAL A 41 -6.62 -4.94 -4.51
N HIS A 42 -5.84 -5.98 -4.20
CA HIS A 42 -6.38 -7.28 -3.84
C HIS A 42 -7.23 -7.20 -2.56
N ALA A 43 -6.72 -6.56 -1.50
CA ALA A 43 -7.47 -6.39 -0.27
C ALA A 43 -8.78 -5.61 -0.47
N CYS A 44 -8.77 -4.55 -1.29
CA CYS A 44 -9.97 -3.78 -1.64
C CYS A 44 -10.99 -4.62 -2.42
N LYS A 45 -10.54 -5.47 -3.35
CA LYS A 45 -11.42 -6.43 -4.04
C LYS A 45 -12.06 -7.40 -3.05
N VAL A 46 -11.28 -7.97 -2.14
CA VAL A 46 -11.77 -8.92 -1.12
C VAL A 46 -12.77 -8.24 -0.16
N LYS A 47 -12.55 -6.97 0.19
CA LYS A 47 -13.40 -6.23 1.13
C LYS A 47 -14.56 -5.46 0.47
N GLY A 48 -14.68 -5.48 -0.85
CA GLY A 48 -15.75 -4.78 -1.58
C GLY A 48 -15.62 -3.24 -1.61
N THR A 49 -14.45 -2.68 -1.31
CA THR A 49 -14.18 -1.23 -1.36
C THR A 49 -13.44 -0.86 -2.66
N SER A 50 -13.88 -1.41 -3.78
CA SER A 50 -13.08 -1.52 -5.00
C SER A 50 -12.93 -0.22 -5.79
N GLU A 51 -13.78 0.79 -5.59
CA GLU A 51 -13.79 2.00 -6.42
C GLU A 51 -12.79 3.07 -5.95
N THR A 52 -12.43 3.08 -4.66
CA THR A 52 -11.56 4.09 -4.06
C THR A 52 -10.09 3.94 -4.41
N TRP A 53 -9.63 2.80 -4.94
CA TRP A 53 -8.21 2.50 -5.14
C TRP A 53 -7.86 2.08 -6.58
N GLN A 54 -8.61 2.56 -7.59
CA GLN A 54 -8.34 2.19 -9.00
C GLN A 54 -7.51 3.22 -9.76
N ALA A 55 -7.64 4.51 -9.42
CA ALA A 55 -6.92 5.56 -10.13
C ALA A 55 -5.48 5.65 -9.65
N ARG A 56 -4.56 5.58 -10.59
CA ARG A 56 -3.12 5.76 -10.40
C ARG A 56 -2.71 7.13 -10.95
N GLY A 57 -1.89 7.84 -10.20
CA GLY A 57 -1.15 9.01 -10.65
C GLY A 57 0.33 8.78 -10.44
N GLU A 58 1.16 9.32 -11.34
CA GLU A 58 2.59 9.43 -11.10
C GLU A 58 2.84 10.63 -10.18
N VAL A 59 3.62 10.41 -9.13
CA VAL A 59 4.02 11.44 -8.17
C VAL A 59 5.53 11.40 -8.09
N ASP A 60 6.16 12.56 -8.30
CA ASP A 60 7.58 12.72 -8.00
C ASP A 60 7.76 12.95 -6.49
N LEU A 61 8.50 12.05 -5.86
CA LEU A 61 8.90 12.17 -4.47
C LEU A 61 10.42 12.30 -4.42
N ASP A 62 10.92 13.53 -4.33
CA ASP A 62 12.35 13.83 -4.26
C ASP A 62 13.17 13.17 -5.40
N GLY A 63 12.68 13.24 -6.64
CA GLY A 63 13.31 12.62 -7.81
C GLY A 63 13.03 11.12 -7.96
N LEU A 64 12.19 10.54 -7.10
CA LEU A 64 11.65 9.19 -7.24
C LEU A 64 10.22 9.25 -7.78
N THR A 65 10.05 8.98 -9.07
CA THR A 65 8.70 8.81 -9.64
C THR A 65 8.08 7.52 -9.12
N VAL A 66 7.00 7.66 -8.35
CA VAL A 66 6.22 6.54 -7.83
C VAL A 66 4.80 6.60 -8.36
N VAL A 67 4.20 5.43 -8.56
CA VAL A 67 2.80 5.31 -8.90
C VAL A 67 2.01 5.24 -7.61
N PHE A 68 1.18 6.25 -7.36
CA PHE A 68 0.39 6.38 -6.15
C PHE A 68 -1.10 6.52 -6.47
N THR A 69 -1.97 6.39 -5.46
CA THR A 69 -3.39 6.63 -5.67
C THR A 69 -3.60 8.11 -6.03
N ALA A 70 -4.46 8.40 -7.01
CA ALA A 70 -4.79 9.77 -7.37
C ALA A 70 -5.35 10.52 -6.15
N LYS A 71 -5.11 11.84 -6.08
CA LYS A 71 -5.46 12.67 -4.93
C LYS A 71 -6.93 12.56 -4.53
N GLU A 72 -7.83 12.54 -5.52
CA GLU A 72 -9.28 12.44 -5.34
C GLU A 72 -9.66 11.12 -4.65
N HIS A 73 -9.00 10.05 -5.08
CA HIS A 73 -9.17 8.70 -4.56
C HIS A 73 -8.60 8.55 -3.15
N LEU A 74 -7.48 9.24 -2.85
CA LEU A 74 -6.91 9.31 -1.51
C LEU A 74 -7.86 10.00 -0.52
N ILE A 75 -8.47 11.12 -0.94
CA ILE A 75 -9.47 11.85 -0.15
C ILE A 75 -10.68 10.95 0.11
N ALA A 76 -11.20 10.28 -0.92
CA ALA A 76 -12.33 9.38 -0.78
C ALA A 76 -12.01 8.21 0.17
N ALA A 77 -10.84 7.58 0.04
CA ALA A 77 -10.40 6.51 0.93
C ALA A 77 -10.27 6.96 2.39
N LYS A 78 -9.68 8.14 2.63
CA LYS A 78 -9.56 8.72 3.98
C LYS A 78 -10.93 8.98 4.60
N ARG A 79 -11.85 9.58 3.84
CA ARG A 79 -13.24 9.80 4.29
C ARG A 79 -13.98 8.49 4.59
N SER A 80 -13.81 7.46 3.76
CA SER A 80 -14.41 6.13 4.00
C SER A 80 -13.90 5.44 5.26
N SER A 81 -12.68 5.72 5.70
CA SER A 81 -12.12 5.13 6.93
C SER A 81 -12.75 5.69 8.21
N GLY A 82 -13.27 6.92 8.17
CA GLY A 82 -13.98 7.58 9.28
C GLY A 82 -13.14 7.91 10.52
N ARG A 83 -11.81 7.72 10.50
CA ARG A 83 -10.96 8.08 11.64
C ARG A 83 -10.84 9.60 11.77
N PRO A 84 -10.84 10.19 12.97
CA PRO A 84 -10.78 11.65 13.15
C PRO A 84 -9.60 12.31 12.42
N GLN A 85 -8.41 11.70 12.48
CA GLN A 85 -7.24 12.19 11.76
C GLN A 85 -7.40 12.08 10.24
N ASP A 86 -8.01 11.01 9.74
CA ASP A 86 -8.21 10.83 8.30
C ASP A 86 -9.18 11.86 7.72
N LEU A 87 -10.18 12.31 8.50
CA LEU A 87 -11.06 13.41 8.10
C LEU A 87 -10.30 14.74 7.99
N ILE A 88 -9.45 15.06 8.98
CA ILE A 88 -8.61 16.27 8.96
C ILE A 88 -7.67 16.24 7.74
N ASP A 89 -7.00 15.11 7.53
CA ASP A 89 -6.10 14.94 6.40
C ASP A 89 -6.84 15.08 5.05
N ALA A 90 -8.07 14.55 4.95
CA ALA A 90 -8.88 14.67 3.74
C ALA A 90 -9.24 16.12 3.43
N ASP A 91 -9.52 16.93 4.45
CA ASP A 91 -9.85 18.35 4.27
C ASP A 91 -8.61 19.18 3.90
N LEU A 92 -7.45 18.89 4.50
CA LEU A 92 -6.17 19.49 4.12
C LEU A 92 -5.80 19.17 2.66
N LEU A 93 -5.95 17.90 2.26
CA LEU A 93 -5.72 17.46 0.89
C LEU A 93 -6.67 18.17 -0.08
N SER A 94 -7.95 18.30 0.26
CA SER A 94 -8.94 18.99 -0.58
C SER A 94 -8.56 20.45 -0.88
N GLN A 95 -7.89 21.12 0.05
CA GLN A 95 -7.49 22.53 -0.06
C GLN A 95 -6.17 22.75 -0.80
N THR A 96 -5.39 21.69 -1.02
CA THR A 96 -4.07 21.81 -1.67
C THR A 96 -4.22 21.90 -3.19
N VAL A 97 -3.75 22.97 -3.83
CA VAL A 97 -3.66 23.02 -5.30
C VAL A 97 -2.42 22.25 -5.72
N GLN A 98 -2.58 21.19 -6.52
CA GLN A 98 -1.43 20.53 -7.17
C GLN A 98 -0.82 21.55 -8.15
N GLN A 99 0.45 21.92 -7.94
CA GLN A 99 1.26 22.64 -8.93
C GLN A 99 1.65 21.71 -10.06
#